data_AF-A0A7X0VZD8-F1
#
_entry.id   AF-A0A7X0VZD8-F1
#
_cell.length_a   1.000
_cell.length_b   1.000
_cell.length_c   1.000
_cell.angle_alpha   90.00
_cell.angle_beta   90.00
_cell.angle_gamma   90.00
#
_symmetry.space_group_name_H-M   'P 1'
#
loop_
_entity.id
_entity.type
_entity.pdbx_description
1 polymer ?
#
loop_
_entity_poly.entity_id
_entity_poly.type
_entity_poly.pdbx_seq_one_letter_code
_entity_poly.pdbx_strand_id
1 'polypeptide(L)' 'MMKVMAFLAKKDGMNTRDLIEYYENQHVPLIARLAPLPSVYKRNYILRKDDSSTKDDFDIVTELVFPDRGVYEA' A
#
# COMPACT_ATOMS: atom_id res chain seq x y z
N MET A 1 -1.34 -2.77 20.56
CA MET A 1 -0.97 -3.03 19.16
C MET A 1 -2.18 -2.73 18.30
N MET A 2 -2.05 -1.80 17.35
CA MET A 2 -3.11 -1.42 16.42
C MET A 2 -2.69 -1.78 14.99
N LYS A 3 -3.56 -2.45 14.25
CA LYS A 3 -3.33 -2.81 12.85
C LYS A 3 -4.19 -1.95 11.94
N VAL A 4 -3.56 -1.39 10.91
CA VAL A 4 -4.23 -0.61 9.85
C VAL A 4 -4.01 -1.34 8.53
N MET A 5 -5.10 -1.54 7.79
CA MET A 5 -5.09 -2.14 6.46
C MET A 5 -5.36 -1.05 5.43
N ALA A 6 -4.44 -0.87 4.48
CA ALA A 6 -4.62 0.04 3.37
C ALA A 6 -4.79 -0.75 2.07
N PHE A 7 -5.85 -0.42 1.35
CA PHE A 7 -6.21 -1.04 0.08
C PHE A 7 -6.09 0.04 -1.00
N LEU A 8 -5.12 -0.10 -1.89
CA LEU A 8 -4.84 0.91 -2.91
C LEU A 8 -5.13 0.37 -4.29
N ALA A 9 -5.80 1.19 -5.10
CA ALA A 9 -6.02 0.95 -6.52
C ALA A 9 -5.11 1.87 -7.35
N LYS A 10 -4.62 1.34 -8.47
CA LYS A 10 -3.89 2.13 -9.46
C LYS A 10 -4.85 3.00 -10.26
N LYS A 11 -4.32 4.09 -10.82
CA LYS A 11 -5.07 4.94 -11.74
C LYS A 11 -5.40 4.18 -13.02
N ASP A 12 -6.54 4.51 -13.65
CA ASP A 12 -6.90 3.95 -14.95
C ASP A 12 -5.79 4.19 -15.98
N GLY A 13 -5.50 3.17 -16.79
CA GLY A 13 -4.43 3.20 -17.81
C GLY A 13 -3.02 2.99 -17.27
N MET A 14 -2.81 2.91 -15.96
CA MET A 14 -1.50 2.61 -15.37
C MET A 14 -1.20 1.11 -15.43
N ASN A 15 0.01 0.74 -15.89
CA ASN A 15 0.44 -0.65 -15.85
C ASN A 15 0.94 -1.02 -14.43
N THR A 16 0.94 -2.31 -14.11
CA THR A 16 1.27 -2.80 -12.76
C THR A 16 2.75 -2.58 -12.40
N ARG A 17 3.66 -2.62 -13.37
CA ARG A 17 5.09 -2.39 -13.12
C ARG A 17 5.36 -0.94 -12.73
N ASP A 18 4.80 0.00 -13.48
CA ASP A 18 4.92 1.44 -13.21
C ASP A 18 4.32 1.79 -11.85
N LEU A 19 3.19 1.16 -11.49
CA LEU A 19 2.60 1.31 -10.15
C LEU A 19 3.58 0.89 -9.06
N ILE A 20 4.16 -0.31 -9.15
CA ILE A 20 5.08 -0.84 -8.13
C ILE A 20 6.31 0.06 -8.02
N GLU A 21 6.87 0.48 -9.16
CA GLU A 21 8.04 1.35 -9.20
C GLU A 21 7.78 2.71 -8.56
N TYR A 22 6.64 3.33 -8.88
CA TYR A 22 6.23 4.59 -8.26
C TYR A 22 5.94 4.42 -6.76
N TYR A 23 5.26 3.34 -6.38
CA TYR A 23 4.88 3.08 -5.01
C TYR A 23 6.12 2.92 -4.10
N GLU A 24 7.09 2.11 -4.53
CA GLU A 24 8.30 1.87 -3.74
C GLU A 24 9.26 3.06 -3.71
N ASN A 25 9.45 3.75 -4.85
CA ASN A 25 10.48 4.77 -4.95
C ASN A 25 9.98 6.19 -4.62
N GLN A 26 8.67 6.44 -4.62
CA GLN A 26 8.10 7.77 -4.38
C GLN A 26 7.08 7.77 -3.25
N HIS A 27 6.09 6.87 -3.30
CA HIS A 27 5.00 6.87 -2.32
C HIS A 27 5.48 6.46 -0.91
N VAL A 28 6.18 5.33 -0.78
CA VAL A 28 6.67 4.84 0.53
C VAL A 28 7.61 5.86 1.20
N PRO A 29 8.64 6.42 0.52
CA PRO A 29 9.49 7.45 1.12
C PRO A 29 8.73 8.71 1.53
N LEU A 30 7.72 9.11 0.75
CA LEU A 30 6.90 10.27 1.07
C LEU A 30 6.12 10.03 2.37
N ILE A 31 5.40 8.90 2.48
CA ILE A 31 4.63 8.58 3.70
C ILE A 31 5.55 8.41 4.91
N ALA A 32 6.71 7.76 4.73
CA ALA A 32 7.72 7.62 5.79
C ALA A 32 8.26 8.97 6.31
N ARG A 33 8.21 10.03 5.49
CA ARG A 33 8.60 11.39 5.89
C ARG A 33 7.46 12.16 6.55
N LEU A 34 6.21 11.90 6.15
CA LEU A 34 5.05 12.69 6.57
C LEU A 34 4.32 12.13 7.78
N ALA A 35 4.48 10.84 8.08
CA ALA A 35 3.71 10.16 9.10
C ALA A 35 4.61 9.28 10.00
N PRO A 36 4.15 8.93 11.20
CA PRO A 36 4.82 7.98 12.07
C PRO A 36 5.11 6.65 11.36
N LEU A 37 6.32 6.14 11.55
CA LEU A 37 6.72 4.86 10.97
C LEU A 37 6.08 3.70 11.76
N PRO A 38 5.39 2.76 11.09
CA PRO A 38 4.88 1.57 11.74
C PRO A 38 6.02 0.62 12.13
N SER A 39 5.80 -0.16 13.18
CA SER A 39 6.68 -1.27 13.56
C SER A 39 6.68 -2.43 12.54
N VAL A 40 5.60 -2.56 11.76
CA VAL A 40 5.48 -3.53 10.67
C VAL A 40 4.90 -2.81 9.45
N TYR A 41 5.54 -2.98 8.30
CA TYR A 41 5.07 -2.46 7.02
C TYR A 41 5.20 -3.54 5.94
N LYS A 42 4.13 -4.31 5.72
CA LYS A 42 4.07 -5.33 4.66
C LYS A 42 3.26 -4.81 3.48
N ARG A 43 3.76 -5.04 2.27
CA ARG A 43 3.16 -4.61 1.01
C ARG A 43 2.95 -5.84 0.14
N ASN A 44 1.73 -6.10 -0.28
CA ASN A 44 1.39 -7.22 -1.15
C ASN A 44 0.87 -6.66 -2.48
N TYR A 45 1.55 -7.00 -3.57
CA TYR A 45 1.18 -6.59 -4.92
C TYR A 45 0.34 -7.67 -5.58
N ILE A 46 -0.86 -7.30 -6.04
CA ILE A 46 -1.76 -8.23 -6.72
C ILE A 46 -1.35 -8.30 -8.19
N LEU A 47 -0.59 -9.34 -8.53
CA LEU A 47 -0.18 -9.62 -9.91
C LEU A 47 -1.29 -10.43 -10.61
N ARG A 48 -2.14 -9.73 -11.36
CA ARG A 48 -3.18 -10.37 -12.17
C ARG A 48 -2.57 -10.95 -13.44
N LYS A 49 -3.05 -12.14 -13.81
CA LYS A 49 -2.83 -12.71 -15.15
C LYS A 49 -3.90 -12.12 -16.07
N ASP A 50 -3.56 -11.95 -17.36
CA ASP A 50 -4.37 -11.22 -18.34
C ASP A 50 -5.83 -11.72 -18.53
N ASP A 51 -6.19 -12.88 -17.97
CA ASP A 51 -7.50 -13.53 -18.11
C ASP A 51 -8.43 -13.43 -16.88
N SER A 52 -8.08 -12.68 -15.83
CA SER A 52 -9.01 -12.49 -14.70
C SER A 52 -10.11 -11.48 -15.05
N SER A 53 -11.29 -11.99 -15.42
CA SER A 53 -12.51 -11.21 -15.66
C SER A 53 -13.04 -10.47 -14.41
N THR A 54 -12.47 -10.73 -13.24
CA THR A 54 -12.71 -9.96 -12.03
C THR A 54 -11.79 -8.75 -12.01
N LYS A 55 -12.36 -7.56 -12.24
CA LYS A 55 -11.71 -6.30 -11.91
C LYS A 55 -11.63 -6.24 -10.39
N ASP A 56 -10.56 -6.79 -9.81
CA ASP A 56 -10.31 -6.63 -8.37
C ASP A 56 -10.28 -5.14 -8.05
N ASP A 57 -10.92 -4.73 -6.96
CA ASP A 57 -11.03 -3.32 -6.58
C ASP A 57 -9.68 -2.70 -6.18
N PHE A 58 -8.64 -3.53 -5.95
CA PHE A 58 -7.35 -3.11 -5.42
C PHE A 58 -6.17 -3.76 -6.15
N ASP A 59 -5.03 -3.09 -6.10
CA ASP A 59 -3.75 -3.49 -6.69
C ASP A 59 -2.67 -3.74 -5.63
N ILE A 60 -2.78 -3.07 -4.48
CA ILE A 60 -1.84 -3.17 -3.37
C ILE A 60 -2.64 -3.33 -2.07
N VAL A 61 -2.27 -4.34 -1.28
CA VAL A 61 -2.77 -4.52 0.09
C VAL A 61 -1.61 -4.36 1.06
N THR A 62 -1.71 -3.35 1.91
CA THR A 62 -0.67 -2.99 2.86
C THR A 62 -1.15 -3.23 4.29
N GLU A 63 -0.32 -3.92 5.07
CA GLU A 63 -0.47 -4.09 6.52
C GLU A 63 0.51 -3.17 7.25
N LEU A 64 -0.03 -2.31 8.11
CA LEU A 64 0.73 -1.42 8.99
C LEU A 64 0.41 -1.78 10.44
N VAL A 65 1.44 -1.89 11.29
CA VAL A 65 1.23 -2.14 12.73
C VAL A 65 1.91 -1.08 13.57
N PHE A 66 1.13 -0.47 14.46
CA PHE A 66 1.55 0.56 15.41
C PHE A 66 1.43 0.05 16.85
N PRO A 67 2.21 0.60 17.80
CA PRO A 67 2.09 0.25 19.21
C PRO A 67 0.68 0.48 19.76
N ASP A 68 0.12 1.64 19.46
CA ASP A 68 -1.23 2.06 19.86
C ASP A 68 -1.78 3.12 18.89
N ARG A 69 -2.98 3.61 19.20
CA ARG A 69 -3.68 4.62 18.42
C ARG A 69 -3.03 6.00 18.48
N GLY A 70 -2.48 6.38 19.64
CA GLY A 70 -1.84 7.68 19.81
C GLY A 70 -0.61 7.83 18.92
N VAL A 71 0.19 6.78 18.76
CA VAL A 71 1.32 6.76 17.83
C VAL A 71 0.88 6.88 16.37
N TYR A 72 -0.27 6.33 16.00
CA TYR A 72 -0.80 6.43 14.63
C TYR A 72 -1.33 7.82 14.28
N GLU A 73 -1.90 8.53 15.26
CA GLU A 73 -2.55 9.84 15.08
C GLU A 73 -1.62 11.05 15.30
N ALA A 74 -0.35 10.81 15.70
CA ALA A 74 0.66 11.84 15.96
C ALA A 74 1.26 12.45 14.68
#